data_AF-A0A095C203-F1
#
_entry.id   AF-A0A095C203-F1
#
_cell.length_a   1.000
_cell.length_b   1.000
_cell.length_c   1.000
_cell.angle_alpha   90.00
_cell.angle_beta   90.00
_cell.angle_gamma   90.00
#
_symmetry.space_group_name_H-M   'P 1'
#
loop_
_entity.id
_entity.type
_entity.pdbx_description
1 polymer ?
#
loop_
_entity_poly.entity_id
_entity_poly.type
_entity_poly.pdbx_seq_one_letter_code
_entity_poly.pdbx_strand_id
1 'polypeptide(L)'
;MPRSADDPIAQAEQSHYHSPIYSAMGAAQMSFRPINQIHQHLCGLHIYAHDTKRAVRAHHFCTHLRHDLHQCVIYDSDQPNARLIGIEYLIPESVFVTLPADEKKYWHSHKYEVDSGMLVLGTKSLVPNAVSDIAERPAMLELHRTYGKTTHTWQFDVHPDLPLGPPQLMMAYTDDSQVDRQALKERDEALGVSTEAKREVRKGYLKKEDLDRPPAEGADCCWEGKLGQWEYVEQ
;
A
#
# COMPACT_ATOMS: atom_id res chain seq x y z
N MET A 1 -7.02 -33.60 -33.29
CA MET A 1 -6.39 -34.34 -32.17
C MET A 1 -5.54 -33.36 -31.37
N PRO A 2 -5.44 -33.48 -30.04
CA PRO A 2 -4.49 -32.70 -29.26
C PRO A 2 -3.06 -32.96 -29.75
N ARG A 3 -2.21 -31.92 -29.74
CA ARG A 3 -0.79 -32.02 -30.11
C ARG A 3 0.00 -32.75 -29.01
N SER A 4 1.06 -33.45 -29.41
CA SER A 4 2.03 -34.07 -28.49
C SER A 4 2.78 -32.99 -27.70
N ALA A 5 3.22 -33.30 -26.48
CA ALA A 5 4.12 -32.42 -25.70
C ALA A 5 5.47 -32.19 -26.42
N ASP A 6 5.86 -33.12 -27.29
CA ASP A 6 7.09 -33.06 -28.09
C ASP A 6 6.86 -32.48 -29.50
N ASP A 7 5.69 -31.88 -29.76
CA ASP A 7 5.41 -31.25 -31.06
C ASP A 7 6.31 -30.01 -31.25
N PRO A 8 7.23 -30.02 -32.24
CA PRO A 8 8.19 -28.93 -32.44
C PRO A 8 7.52 -27.61 -32.81
N ILE A 9 6.31 -27.65 -33.40
CA ILE A 9 5.53 -26.44 -33.70
C ILE A 9 4.99 -25.86 -32.39
N ALA A 10 4.48 -26.71 -31.49
CA ALA A 10 3.96 -26.25 -30.20
C ALA A 10 5.07 -25.67 -29.31
N GLN A 11 6.26 -26.28 -29.30
CA GLN A 11 7.42 -25.77 -28.57
C GLN A 11 7.93 -24.44 -29.16
N ALA A 12 7.96 -24.30 -30.49
CA ALA A 12 8.31 -23.05 -31.15
C ALA A 12 7.29 -21.94 -30.82
N GLU A 13 5.99 -22.22 -30.90
CA GLU A 13 4.91 -21.29 -30.52
C GLU A 13 5.03 -20.87 -29.04
N GLN A 14 5.28 -21.82 -28.13
CA GLN A 14 5.47 -21.54 -26.70
C GLN A 14 6.71 -20.66 -26.44
N SER A 15 7.80 -20.88 -27.18
CA SER A 15 9.03 -20.08 -27.04
C SER A 15 8.82 -18.59 -27.35
N HIS A 16 7.83 -18.26 -28.18
CA HIS A 16 7.49 -16.88 -28.51
C HIS A 16 6.81 -16.12 -27.36
N TYR A 17 6.26 -16.80 -26.35
CA TYR A 17 5.55 -16.16 -25.24
C TYR A 17 6.41 -15.14 -24.48
N HIS A 18 7.70 -15.43 -24.31
CA HIS A 18 8.66 -14.52 -23.65
C HIS A 18 9.34 -13.54 -24.62
N SER A 19 8.91 -13.48 -25.88
CA SER A 19 9.54 -12.63 -26.89
C SER A 19 9.05 -11.17 -26.78
N PRO A 20 9.90 -10.18 -27.13
CA PRO A 20 9.48 -8.78 -27.23
C PRO A 20 8.32 -8.55 -28.20
N ILE A 21 8.22 -9.34 -29.27
CA ILE A 21 7.16 -9.25 -30.27
C ILE A 21 5.81 -9.61 -29.65
N TYR A 22 5.74 -10.71 -28.90
CA TYR A 22 4.50 -11.11 -28.22
C TYR A 22 4.06 -10.06 -27.20
N SER A 23 5.00 -9.54 -26.41
CA SER A 23 4.72 -8.46 -25.46
C SER A 23 4.20 -7.19 -26.15
N ALA A 24 4.78 -6.80 -27.29
CA ALA A 24 4.34 -5.64 -28.06
C ALA A 24 2.95 -5.84 -28.68
N MET A 25 2.66 -7.02 -29.24
CA MET A 25 1.33 -7.38 -29.74
C MET A 25 0.30 -7.38 -28.62
N GLY A 26 0.65 -7.92 -27.46
CA GLY A 26 -0.17 -7.89 -26.26
C GLY A 26 -0.52 -6.47 -25.83
N ALA A 27 0.47 -5.58 -25.74
CA ALA A 27 0.25 -4.17 -25.42
C ALA A 27 -0.68 -3.44 -26.44
N ALA A 28 -0.63 -3.83 -27.71
CA ALA A 28 -1.44 -3.23 -28.76
C ALA A 28 -2.89 -3.77 -28.84
N GLN A 29 -3.12 -5.03 -28.44
CA GLN A 29 -4.39 -5.71 -28.68
C GLN A 29 -5.16 -6.08 -27.40
N MET A 30 -4.47 -6.29 -26.27
CA MET A 30 -5.11 -6.70 -25.02
C MET A 30 -5.70 -5.52 -24.28
N SER A 31 -6.81 -5.76 -23.56
CA SER A 31 -7.47 -4.74 -22.76
C SER A 31 -6.99 -4.76 -21.32
N PHE A 32 -6.47 -3.62 -20.86
CA PHE A 32 -6.04 -3.41 -19.47
C PHE A 32 -6.97 -2.44 -18.72
N ARG A 33 -8.25 -2.38 -19.10
CA ARG A 33 -9.20 -1.38 -18.57
C ARG A 33 -9.20 -1.25 -17.04
N PRO A 34 -9.25 -2.33 -16.24
CA PRO A 34 -9.20 -2.20 -14.78
C PRO A 34 -7.88 -1.61 -14.27
N ILE A 35 -6.74 -2.04 -14.82
CA ILE A 35 -5.42 -1.54 -14.44
C ILE A 35 -5.28 -0.05 -14.81
N ASN A 36 -5.82 0.35 -15.97
CA ASN A 36 -5.81 1.73 -16.43
C ASN A 36 -6.70 2.69 -15.59
N GLN A 37 -7.47 2.19 -14.62
CA GLN A 37 -8.22 3.02 -13.67
C GLN A 37 -7.39 3.44 -12.44
N ILE A 38 -6.18 2.89 -12.27
CA ILE A 38 -5.25 3.33 -11.23
C ILE A 38 -4.82 4.76 -11.53
N HIS A 39 -5.06 5.68 -10.60
CA HIS A 39 -4.82 7.11 -10.78
C HIS A 39 -4.14 7.79 -9.59
N GLN A 40 -3.84 7.05 -8.53
CA GLN A 40 -3.18 7.57 -7.35
C GLN A 40 -2.03 6.64 -6.93
N HIS A 41 -0.87 7.23 -6.69
CA HIS A 41 0.31 6.54 -6.16
C HIS A 41 0.63 7.12 -4.78
N LEU A 42 0.63 6.28 -3.75
CA LEU A 42 1.05 6.63 -2.38
C LEU A 42 2.26 5.79 -1.98
N CYS A 43 3.09 6.33 -1.11
CA CYS A 43 4.18 5.58 -0.48
C CYS A 43 4.16 5.81 1.03
N GLY A 44 4.23 4.73 1.79
CA GLY A 44 4.24 4.72 3.25
C GLY A 44 5.06 3.56 3.80
N LEU A 45 4.92 3.32 5.10
CA LEU A 45 5.50 2.18 5.79
C LEU A 45 4.39 1.35 6.41
N HIS A 46 4.46 0.04 6.21
CA HIS A 46 3.60 -0.93 6.87
C HIS A 46 4.37 -1.69 7.92
N ILE A 47 3.70 -2.02 9.01
CA ILE A 47 4.20 -2.95 10.03
C ILE A 47 3.40 -4.23 10.03
N TYR A 48 4.03 -5.34 10.38
CA TYR A 48 3.33 -6.61 10.52
C TYR A 48 2.48 -6.61 11.79
N ALA A 49 1.20 -6.97 11.70
CA ALA A 49 0.30 -6.97 12.86
C ALA A 49 0.72 -7.93 13.98
N HIS A 50 1.54 -8.95 13.65
CA HIS A 50 2.11 -9.90 14.62
C HIS A 50 3.51 -9.52 15.11
N ASP A 51 4.19 -8.60 14.43
CA ASP A 51 5.54 -8.12 14.78
C ASP A 51 5.64 -6.61 14.45
N THR A 52 5.19 -5.79 15.39
CA THR A 52 5.08 -4.34 15.22
C THR A 52 6.43 -3.62 15.13
N LYS A 53 7.55 -4.33 15.30
CA LYS A 53 8.91 -3.81 15.13
C LYS A 53 9.45 -4.00 13.71
N ARG A 54 8.76 -4.79 12.89
CA ARG A 54 9.20 -5.10 11.53
C ARG A 54 8.41 -4.27 10.54
N ALA A 55 9.09 -3.33 9.92
CA ALA A 55 8.50 -2.39 8.98
C ALA A 55 8.99 -2.64 7.56
N VAL A 56 8.10 -2.48 6.59
CA VAL A 56 8.41 -2.56 5.16
C VAL A 56 7.81 -1.38 4.42
N ARG A 57 8.49 -0.95 3.36
CA ARG A 57 8.00 0.09 2.46
C ARG A 57 6.86 -0.45 1.60
N ALA A 58 5.84 0.36 1.40
CA ALA A 58 4.68 -0.01 0.61
C ALA A 58 4.34 1.09 -0.40
N HIS A 59 4.33 0.74 -1.68
CA HIS A 59 3.90 1.59 -2.77
C HIS A 59 2.48 1.21 -3.20
N HIS A 60 1.50 2.04 -2.85
CA HIS A 60 0.10 1.84 -3.18
C HIS A 60 -0.23 2.44 -4.52
N PHE A 61 -0.83 1.65 -5.41
CA PHE A 61 -1.36 2.08 -6.69
C PHE A 61 -2.88 1.89 -6.66
N CYS A 62 -3.58 3.00 -6.47
CA CYS A 62 -4.97 3.01 -6.05
C CYS A 62 -5.94 3.44 -7.15
N THR A 63 -7.13 2.85 -7.06
CA THR A 63 -8.35 3.27 -7.74
C THR A 63 -9.40 3.62 -6.69
N HIS A 64 -9.98 4.82 -6.77
CA HIS A 64 -11.23 5.16 -6.10
C HIS A 64 -12.38 4.41 -6.78
N LEU A 65 -12.66 3.20 -6.31
CA LEU A 65 -13.67 2.31 -6.90
C LEU A 65 -15.07 2.91 -6.78
N ARG A 66 -15.34 3.52 -5.63
CA ARG A 66 -16.54 4.32 -5.32
C ARG A 66 -16.12 5.49 -4.44
N HIS A 67 -17.05 6.42 -4.20
CA HIS A 67 -16.85 7.54 -3.27
C HIS A 67 -16.37 7.11 -1.87
N ASP A 68 -16.81 5.95 -1.40
CA ASP A 68 -16.59 5.45 -0.04
C ASP A 68 -15.73 4.17 0.00
N LEU A 69 -15.06 3.83 -1.10
CA LEU A 69 -14.21 2.65 -1.18
C LEU A 69 -13.08 2.86 -2.19
N HIS A 70 -11.85 2.88 -1.68
CA HIS A 70 -10.65 2.78 -2.49
C HIS A 70 -10.12 1.35 -2.44
N GLN A 71 -9.46 0.94 -3.51
CA GLN A 71 -8.69 -0.29 -3.56
C GLN A 71 -7.32 -0.02 -4.16
N CYS A 72 -6.29 -0.64 -3.61
CA CYS A 72 -4.92 -0.47 -4.05
C CYS A 72 -4.27 -1.83 -4.28
N VAL A 73 -3.46 -1.91 -5.32
CA VAL A 73 -2.42 -2.94 -5.43
C VAL A 73 -1.12 -2.39 -4.86
N ILE A 74 -0.36 -3.21 -4.15
CA ILE A 74 0.80 -2.77 -3.38
C ILE A 74 2.05 -3.43 -3.93
N TYR A 75 3.07 -2.62 -4.16
CA TYR A 75 4.39 -3.05 -4.57
C TYR A 75 5.47 -2.68 -3.54
N ASP A 76 6.60 -3.41 -3.55
CA ASP A 76 7.77 -3.12 -2.70
C ASP A 76 8.54 -1.86 -3.13
N SER A 77 8.37 -1.43 -4.38
CA SER A 77 8.97 -0.23 -4.97
C SER A 77 8.12 0.33 -6.10
N ASP A 78 8.53 1.45 -6.68
CA ASP A 78 7.95 2.04 -7.91
C ASP A 78 8.76 1.70 -9.18
N GLN A 79 9.69 0.75 -9.09
CA GLN A 79 10.54 0.38 -10.21
C GLN A 79 9.84 -0.60 -11.18
N PRO A 80 10.25 -0.68 -12.46
CA PRO A 80 9.60 -1.55 -13.44
C PRO A 80 9.59 -3.04 -13.09
N ASN A 81 10.50 -3.49 -12.22
CA ASN A 81 10.63 -4.86 -11.75
C ASN A 81 10.13 -5.05 -10.30
N ALA A 82 9.32 -4.12 -9.79
CA ALA A 82 8.78 -4.18 -8.44
C ALA A 82 7.95 -5.46 -8.23
N ARG A 83 8.04 -6.02 -7.02
CA ARG A 83 7.28 -7.19 -6.61
C ARG A 83 5.88 -6.76 -6.20
N LEU A 84 4.85 -7.47 -6.66
CA LEU A 84 3.49 -7.33 -6.13
C LEU A 84 3.47 -7.96 -4.74
N ILE A 85 3.35 -7.13 -3.70
CA ILE A 85 3.44 -7.59 -2.31
C ILE A 85 2.10 -7.66 -1.60
N GLY A 86 1.04 -7.03 -2.12
CA GLY A 86 -0.24 -7.04 -1.41
C GLY A 86 -1.34 -6.21 -2.03
N ILE A 87 -2.41 -6.04 -1.25
CA ILE A 87 -3.55 -5.19 -1.55
C ILE A 87 -3.99 -4.42 -0.30
N GLU A 88 -4.70 -3.33 -0.52
CA GLU A 88 -5.37 -2.58 0.53
C GLU A 88 -6.75 -2.12 0.08
N TYR A 89 -7.70 -2.12 1.01
CA TYR A 89 -8.97 -1.42 0.88
C TYR A 89 -9.03 -0.26 1.86
N LEU A 90 -9.46 0.91 1.39
CA LEU A 90 -9.62 2.09 2.23
C LEU A 90 -11.09 2.47 2.26
N ILE A 91 -11.60 2.74 3.46
CA ILE A 91 -12.97 3.22 3.68
C ILE A 91 -12.95 4.49 4.54
N PRO A 92 -13.92 5.40 4.37
CA PRO A 92 -14.03 6.56 5.25
C PRO A 92 -14.46 6.13 6.65
N GLU A 93 -14.13 6.96 7.63
CA GLU A 93 -14.49 6.78 9.04
C GLU A 93 -15.97 6.48 9.24
N SER A 94 -16.84 7.15 8.48
CA SER A 94 -18.30 6.96 8.55
C SER A 94 -18.74 5.53 8.22
N VAL A 95 -17.99 4.80 7.40
CA VAL A 95 -18.22 3.38 7.11
C VAL A 95 -17.55 2.53 8.17
N PHE A 96 -16.30 2.83 8.52
CA PHE A 96 -15.53 2.07 9.52
C PHE A 96 -16.28 1.92 10.85
N VAL A 97 -16.88 3.01 11.36
CA VAL A 97 -17.57 2.96 12.66
C VAL A 97 -18.76 2.00 12.68
N THR A 98 -19.33 1.69 11.51
CA THR A 98 -20.46 0.75 11.35
C THR A 98 -20.05 -0.71 11.23
N LEU A 99 -18.75 -1.00 11.08
CA LEU A 99 -18.26 -2.37 10.97
C LEU A 99 -18.51 -3.17 12.26
N PRO A 100 -18.74 -4.48 12.16
CA PRO A 100 -18.75 -5.37 13.32
C PRO A 100 -17.43 -5.27 14.11
N ALA A 101 -17.50 -5.40 15.43
CA ALA A 101 -16.30 -5.34 16.28
C ALA A 101 -15.22 -6.35 15.88
N ASP A 102 -15.62 -7.57 15.50
CA ASP A 102 -14.71 -8.61 15.04
C ASP A 102 -14.04 -8.30 13.70
N GLU A 103 -14.61 -7.40 12.89
CA GLU A 103 -14.01 -6.97 11.64
C GLU A 103 -13.02 -5.82 11.87
N LYS A 104 -13.31 -4.89 12.78
CA LYS A 104 -12.49 -3.69 13.03
C LYS A 104 -11.02 -3.99 13.35
N LYS A 105 -10.74 -5.12 13.99
CA LYS A 105 -9.38 -5.58 14.33
C LYS A 105 -8.45 -5.79 13.12
N TYR A 106 -9.00 -5.83 11.91
CA TYR A 106 -8.22 -5.95 10.66
C TYR A 106 -7.89 -4.59 10.02
N TRP A 107 -8.25 -3.49 10.67
CA TRP A 107 -8.13 -2.15 10.10
C TRP A 107 -7.19 -1.28 10.93
N HIS A 108 -6.45 -0.40 10.25
CA HIS A 108 -5.64 0.64 10.87
C HIS A 108 -6.10 2.02 10.40
N SER A 109 -5.79 3.04 11.18
CA SER A 109 -6.11 4.44 10.83
C SER A 109 -4.96 5.08 10.05
N HIS A 110 -5.26 5.75 8.94
CA HIS A 110 -4.23 6.50 8.20
C HIS A 110 -3.90 7.86 8.83
N LYS A 111 -4.61 8.25 9.91
CA LYS A 111 -4.47 9.58 10.53
C LYS A 111 -3.02 9.92 10.84
N TYR A 112 -2.32 9.04 11.54
CA TYR A 112 -0.93 9.31 11.94
C TYR A 112 0.00 9.32 10.74
N GLU A 113 -0.18 8.42 9.77
CA GLU A 113 0.65 8.42 8.57
C GLU A 113 0.53 9.74 7.79
N VAL A 114 -0.69 10.29 7.72
CA VAL A 114 -0.91 11.62 7.14
C VAL A 114 -0.30 12.71 8.03
N ASP A 115 -0.62 12.78 9.32
CA ASP A 115 -0.16 13.90 10.17
C ASP A 115 1.36 13.96 10.31
N SER A 116 1.99 12.80 10.43
CA SER A 116 3.42 12.66 10.66
C SER A 116 4.27 13.07 9.46
N GLY A 117 3.68 13.18 8.26
CA GLY A 117 4.42 13.32 7.01
C GLY A 117 4.80 11.98 6.38
N MET A 118 4.44 10.85 7.00
CA MET A 118 4.89 9.52 6.59
C MET A 118 4.18 9.01 5.33
N LEU A 119 2.88 9.20 5.15
CA LEU A 119 2.23 8.87 3.87
C LEU A 119 2.49 10.01 2.88
N VAL A 120 3.00 9.71 1.69
CA VAL A 120 3.32 10.72 0.67
C VAL A 120 2.73 10.33 -0.68
N LEU A 121 2.44 11.31 -1.54
CA LEU A 121 2.20 11.02 -2.95
C LEU A 121 3.53 10.61 -3.62
N GLY A 122 3.51 9.48 -4.32
CA GLY A 122 4.59 9.12 -5.21
C GLY A 122 4.52 9.99 -6.46
N THR A 123 5.53 10.84 -6.66
CA THR A 123 5.62 11.71 -7.82
C THR A 123 6.79 11.31 -8.70
N LYS A 124 6.71 11.65 -9.99
CA LYS A 124 7.85 11.46 -10.90
C LYS A 124 9.03 12.28 -10.36
N SER A 125 10.24 11.74 -10.40
CA SER A 125 11.45 12.34 -9.79
C SER A 125 11.81 13.76 -10.24
N LEU A 126 11.18 14.29 -11.30
CA LEU A 126 11.38 15.65 -11.80
C LEU A 126 10.32 16.66 -11.31
N VAL A 127 9.35 16.23 -10.51
CA VAL A 127 8.32 17.12 -9.94
C VAL A 127 8.89 17.78 -8.68
N PRO A 128 8.96 19.13 -8.61
CA PRO A 128 9.45 19.81 -7.41
C PRO A 128 8.56 19.54 -6.19
N ASN A 129 9.18 19.37 -5.01
CA ASN A 129 8.47 19.07 -3.76
C ASN A 129 7.36 20.08 -3.45
N ALA A 130 7.58 21.39 -3.65
CA ALA A 130 6.53 22.40 -3.42
C ALA A 130 5.29 22.23 -4.31
N VAL A 131 5.47 21.75 -5.55
CA VAL A 131 4.35 21.44 -6.46
C VAL A 131 3.64 20.18 -5.99
N SER A 132 4.39 19.16 -5.58
CA SER A 132 3.85 17.94 -4.97
C SER A 132 3.05 18.25 -3.71
N ASP A 133 3.55 19.14 -2.85
CA ASP A 133 2.93 19.47 -1.57
C ASP A 133 1.58 20.19 -1.75
N ILE A 134 1.41 20.98 -2.81
CA ILE A 134 0.10 21.57 -3.16
C ILE A 134 -0.83 20.50 -3.74
N ALA A 135 -0.31 19.64 -4.62
CA ALA A 135 -1.08 18.59 -5.26
C ALA A 135 -1.54 17.50 -4.28
N GLU A 136 -0.78 17.23 -3.21
CA GLU A 136 -1.14 16.23 -2.21
C GLU A 136 -2.26 16.66 -1.27
N ARG A 137 -2.53 17.96 -1.11
CA ARG A 137 -3.45 18.46 -0.07
C ARG A 137 -4.85 17.83 -0.12
N PRO A 138 -5.53 17.76 -1.27
CA PRO A 138 -6.86 17.13 -1.32
C PRO A 138 -6.79 15.65 -0.95
N ALA A 139 -5.75 14.94 -1.42
CA ALA A 139 -5.55 13.54 -1.09
C ALA A 139 -5.28 13.35 0.41
N MET A 140 -4.44 14.19 1.02
CA MET A 140 -4.14 14.10 2.46
C MET A 140 -5.38 14.41 3.31
N LEU A 141 -6.19 15.41 2.93
CA LEU A 141 -7.44 15.72 3.62
C LEU A 141 -8.44 14.55 3.58
N GLU A 142 -8.54 13.85 2.45
CA GLU A 142 -9.37 12.67 2.31
C GLU A 142 -8.82 11.50 3.13
N LEU A 143 -7.55 11.15 2.91
CA LEU A 143 -6.90 9.98 3.50
C LEU A 143 -6.81 10.08 5.02
N HIS A 144 -6.67 11.28 5.58
CA HIS A 144 -6.64 11.51 7.04
C HIS A 144 -7.84 10.90 7.79
N ARG A 145 -8.99 10.80 7.11
CA ARG A 145 -10.24 10.29 7.67
C ARG A 145 -10.60 8.90 7.19
N THR A 146 -9.63 8.14 6.68
CA THR A 146 -9.85 6.79 6.16
C THR A 146 -9.15 5.74 7.02
N TYR A 147 -9.63 4.50 6.89
CA TYR A 147 -9.10 3.32 7.54
C TYR A 147 -8.72 2.30 6.48
N GLY A 148 -7.57 1.66 6.64
CA GLY A 148 -6.99 0.70 5.71
C GLY A 148 -7.09 -0.73 6.21
N LYS A 149 -7.54 -1.65 5.36
CA LYS A 149 -7.40 -3.10 5.56
C LYS A 149 -6.35 -3.60 4.59
N THR A 150 -5.15 -3.83 5.12
CA THR A 150 -3.98 -4.14 4.30
C THR A 150 -3.52 -5.57 4.50
N THR A 151 -3.30 -6.23 3.37
CA THR A 151 -2.85 -7.62 3.31
C THR A 151 -1.63 -7.73 2.42
N HIS A 152 -0.50 -8.15 3.00
CA HIS A 152 0.67 -8.50 2.22
C HIS A 152 0.70 -10.01 1.93
N THR A 153 0.77 -10.37 0.66
CA THR A 153 0.93 -11.74 0.17
C THR A 153 2.39 -12.13 -0.02
N TRP A 154 3.33 -11.19 0.07
CA TRP A 154 4.76 -11.46 -0.06
C TRP A 154 5.58 -10.77 1.04
N GLN A 155 6.19 -11.57 1.91
CA GLN A 155 7.17 -11.13 2.92
C GLN A 155 8.57 -11.00 2.30
N PHE A 156 8.75 -10.04 1.41
CA PHE A 156 9.98 -9.89 0.61
C PHE A 156 11.23 -9.58 1.45
N ASP A 157 11.06 -9.06 2.66
CA ASP A 157 12.11 -8.80 3.65
C ASP A 157 12.71 -10.09 4.23
N VAL A 158 11.98 -11.20 4.19
CA VAL A 158 12.43 -12.52 4.67
C VAL A 158 12.67 -13.49 3.51
N HIS A 159 11.79 -13.46 2.51
CA HIS A 159 11.81 -14.36 1.36
C HIS A 159 11.84 -13.53 0.06
N PRO A 160 12.99 -12.94 -0.32
CA PRO A 160 13.08 -12.01 -1.44
C PRO A 160 12.83 -12.64 -2.81
N ASP A 161 12.97 -13.97 -2.92
CA ASP A 161 12.90 -14.68 -4.19
C ASP A 161 11.49 -15.21 -4.51
N LEU A 162 10.69 -15.54 -3.49
CA LEU A 162 9.35 -16.12 -3.65
C LEU A 162 8.39 -15.66 -2.54
N PRO A 163 7.08 -15.52 -2.84
CA PRO A 163 6.05 -15.19 -1.86
C PRO A 163 5.69 -16.40 -1.00
N LEU A 164 6.57 -16.76 -0.06
CA LEU A 164 6.39 -17.90 0.83
C LEU A 164 5.55 -17.55 2.07
N GLY A 165 4.82 -18.55 2.57
CA GLY A 165 4.03 -18.46 3.80
C GLY A 165 2.62 -17.90 3.59
N PRO A 166 1.82 -17.81 4.67
CA PRO A 166 0.48 -17.24 4.59
C PRO A 166 0.55 -15.74 4.36
N PRO A 167 -0.50 -15.13 3.77
CA PRO A 167 -0.62 -13.68 3.73
C PRO A 167 -0.63 -13.09 5.14
N GLN A 168 -0.17 -11.85 5.26
CA GLN A 168 0.03 -11.14 6.51
C GLN A 168 -0.89 -9.93 6.59
N LEU A 169 -1.51 -9.76 7.76
CA LEU A 169 -2.20 -8.53 8.12
C LEU A 169 -1.16 -7.45 8.40
N MET A 170 -1.32 -6.30 7.76
CA MET A 170 -0.45 -5.15 7.94
C MET A 170 -1.19 -4.02 8.64
N MET A 171 -0.46 -3.28 9.46
CA MET A 171 -0.95 -2.13 10.23
C MET A 171 -0.05 -0.91 9.98
N ALA A 172 -0.44 0.23 10.53
CA ALA A 172 0.32 1.46 10.50
C ALA A 172 0.82 1.86 11.91
N TYR A 173 1.78 2.78 11.92
CA TYR A 173 2.16 3.49 13.13
C TYR A 173 1.06 4.46 13.57
N THR A 174 0.97 4.70 14.87
CA THR A 174 0.05 5.67 15.48
C THR A 174 0.77 6.75 16.29
N ASP A 175 2.08 6.60 16.55
CA ASP A 175 2.87 7.52 17.38
C ASP A 175 4.37 7.54 17.00
N ASP A 176 5.04 8.67 17.27
CA ASP A 176 6.47 8.90 16.99
C ASP A 176 7.41 7.92 17.71
N SER A 177 7.01 7.43 18.89
CA SER A 177 7.79 6.48 19.68
C SER A 177 7.83 5.07 19.06
N GLN A 178 6.92 4.78 18.15
CA GLN A 178 6.78 3.46 17.52
C GLN A 178 7.60 3.35 16.23
N VAL A 179 7.91 4.49 15.59
CA VAL A 179 8.44 4.53 14.23
C VAL A 179 9.83 3.91 14.14
N ASP A 180 10.00 2.97 13.21
CA ASP A 180 11.33 2.56 12.74
C ASP A 180 12.02 3.72 12.00
N ARG A 181 12.94 4.37 12.70
CA ARG A 181 13.67 5.54 12.21
C ARG A 181 14.59 5.22 11.04
N GLN A 182 15.10 3.99 10.97
CA GLN A 182 15.97 3.58 9.85
C GLN A 182 15.14 3.40 8.60
N ALA A 183 14.04 2.64 8.67
CA ALA A 183 13.14 2.44 7.54
C ALA A 183 12.57 3.77 7.01
N LEU A 184 12.21 4.70 7.91
CA LEU A 184 11.74 6.04 7.54
C LEU A 184 12.82 6.84 6.80
N LYS A 185 14.06 6.82 7.30
CA LYS A 185 15.18 7.53 6.68
C LYS A 185 15.47 6.98 5.28
N GLU A 186 15.55 5.66 5.13
CA GLU A 186 15.78 4.99 3.83
C GLU A 186 14.65 5.27 2.82
N ARG A 187 13.43 5.47 3.31
CA ARG A 187 12.30 5.91 2.48
C ARG A 187 12.51 7.34 2.01
N ASP A 188 12.73 8.25 2.94
CA ASP A 188 12.89 9.69 2.66
C ASP A 188 14.04 9.94 1.67
N GLU A 189 15.17 9.26 1.85
CA GLU A 189 16.32 9.33 0.94
C GLU A 189 15.97 8.84 -0.48
N ALA A 190 15.27 7.70 -0.59
CA ALA A 190 14.91 7.15 -1.90
C ALA A 190 13.91 8.03 -2.67
N LEU A 191 13.01 8.71 -1.96
CA LEU A 191 12.00 9.57 -2.59
C LEU A 191 12.45 11.04 -2.68
N GLY A 192 13.57 11.42 -2.08
CA GLY A 192 14.02 12.82 -2.03
C GLY A 192 13.08 13.74 -1.25
N VAL A 193 12.42 13.20 -0.21
CA VAL A 193 11.45 13.92 0.63
C VAL A 193 11.95 14.06 2.06
N SER A 194 11.28 14.93 2.85
CA SER A 194 11.49 15.02 4.29
C SER A 194 10.15 14.87 5.00
N THR A 195 10.04 13.83 5.80
CA THR A 195 8.87 13.55 6.64
C THR A 195 8.56 14.72 7.57
N GLU A 196 9.59 15.29 8.22
CA GLU A 196 9.44 16.44 9.11
C GLU A 196 8.97 17.69 8.37
N ALA A 197 9.54 17.98 7.18
CA ALA A 197 9.09 19.12 6.39
C ALA A 197 7.61 18.96 5.96
N LYS A 198 7.21 17.75 5.57
CA LYS A 198 5.81 17.45 5.23
C LYS A 198 4.88 17.62 6.43
N ARG A 199 5.29 17.15 7.61
CA ARG A 199 4.57 17.36 8.88
C ARG A 199 4.30 18.85 9.13
N GLU A 200 5.32 19.69 9.00
CA GLU A 200 5.18 21.14 9.19
C GLU A 200 4.26 21.78 8.15
N VAL A 201 4.36 21.38 6.88
CA VAL A 201 3.46 21.86 5.82
C VAL A 201 2.00 21.46 6.12
N ARG A 202 1.78 20.23 6.60
CA ARG A 202 0.45 19.68 6.92
C ARG A 202 -0.24 20.39 8.08
N LYS A 203 0.52 20.80 9.11
CA LYS A 203 0.00 21.66 10.19
C LYS A 203 -0.60 22.98 9.67
N GLY A 204 -0.16 23.46 8.51
CA GLY A 204 -0.67 24.69 7.89
C GLY A 204 -2.07 24.57 7.26
N TYR A 205 -2.60 23.37 7.05
CA TYR A 205 -3.90 23.19 6.39
C TYR A 205 -4.81 22.12 7.00
N LEU A 206 -4.27 21.17 7.77
CA LEU A 206 -5.08 20.25 8.57
C LEU A 206 -5.73 21.03 9.71
N LYS A 207 -7.00 20.76 9.96
CA LYS A 207 -7.73 21.44 11.04
C LYS A 207 -7.21 20.95 12.39
N LYS A 208 -7.16 21.85 13.37
CA LYS A 208 -6.72 21.50 14.73
C LYS A 208 -7.58 20.39 15.32
N GLU A 209 -8.89 20.43 15.07
CA GLU A 209 -9.83 19.42 15.55
C GLU A 209 -9.55 18.05 14.92
N ASP A 210 -9.08 18.00 13.68
CA ASP A 210 -8.68 16.75 13.01
C ASP A 210 -7.33 16.24 13.56
N LEU A 211 -6.39 17.15 13.87
CA LEU A 211 -5.11 16.79 14.51
C LEU A 211 -5.30 16.22 15.93
N ASP A 212 -6.20 16.80 16.71
CA ASP A 212 -6.43 16.42 18.12
C ASP A 212 -7.36 15.19 18.29
N ARG A 213 -8.09 14.78 17.23
CA ARG A 213 -9.07 13.69 17.27
C ARG A 213 -8.41 12.31 17.41
N PRO A 214 -8.82 11.42 18.33
CA PRO A 214 -8.31 10.04 18.30
C PRO A 214 -8.86 9.26 17.09
N PRO A 215 -8.14 8.24 16.58
CA PRO A 215 -8.74 7.23 15.74
C PRO A 215 -10.02 6.63 16.37
N ALA A 216 -10.94 6.17 15.54
CA ALA A 216 -12.16 5.52 16.00
C ALA A 216 -11.84 4.19 16.68
N GLU A 217 -12.62 3.86 17.71
CA GLU A 217 -12.42 2.67 18.53
C GLU A 217 -12.46 1.37 17.69
N GLY A 218 -11.50 0.49 17.97
CA GLY A 218 -11.37 -0.85 17.37
C GLY A 218 -10.38 -0.95 16.21
N ALA A 219 -9.87 0.17 15.70
CA ALA A 219 -8.74 0.18 14.77
C ALA A 219 -7.41 -0.02 15.53
N ASP A 220 -6.31 -0.24 14.81
CA ASP A 220 -4.95 -0.15 15.35
C ASP A 220 -4.67 -1.13 16.51
N CYS A 221 -5.43 -2.23 16.56
CA CYS A 221 -5.48 -3.19 17.67
C CYS A 221 -4.11 -3.77 18.07
N CYS A 222 -3.14 -3.82 17.16
CA CYS A 222 -1.79 -4.31 17.45
C CYS A 222 -1.09 -3.48 18.54
N TRP A 223 -1.40 -2.19 18.64
CA TRP A 223 -0.86 -1.29 19.68
C TRP A 223 -1.54 -1.46 21.05
N GLU A 224 -2.65 -2.20 21.10
CA GLU A 224 -3.34 -2.61 22.32
C GLU A 224 -2.95 -4.03 22.76
N GLY A 225 -1.92 -4.62 22.16
CA GLY A 225 -1.46 -5.98 22.43
C GLY A 225 -2.29 -7.09 21.76
N LYS A 226 -3.24 -6.74 20.89
CA LYS A 226 -3.99 -7.70 20.07
C LYS A 226 -3.27 -7.91 18.74
N LEU A 227 -2.32 -8.85 18.75
CA LEU A 227 -1.55 -9.20 17.56
C LEU A 227 -2.40 -10.00 16.56
N GLY A 228 -2.19 -9.75 15.27
CA GLY A 228 -2.95 -10.39 14.18
C GLY A 228 -2.07 -11.25 13.29
N GLN A 229 -2.36 -12.55 13.23
CA GLN A 229 -1.71 -13.51 12.35
C GLN A 229 -2.75 -14.42 11.68
N TRP A 230 -2.51 -14.77 10.43
CA TRP A 230 -3.32 -15.76 9.72
C TRP A 230 -2.56 -17.08 9.65
N GLU A 231 -3.29 -18.15 9.91
CA GLU A 231 -2.75 -19.51 9.99
C GLU A 231 -3.50 -20.42 9.03
N TYR A 232 -2.77 -21.43 8.56
CA TYR A 232 -3.37 -22.53 7.82
C TYR A 232 -4.11 -23.45 8.81
N VAL A 233 -5.35 -23.80 8.52
CA VAL A 233 -6.18 -24.65 9.38
C VAL A 233 -6.31 -26.02 8.72
N GLU A 234 -5.77 -27.05 9.36
CA GLU A 234 -6.04 -28.44 8.98
C GLU A 234 -7.38 -28.87 9.60
N GLN A 235 -8.27 -29.42 8.76
CA GLN A 235 -9.59 -29.94 9.16
C GLN A 235 -9.68 -31.43 8.82
#